data_AF-A0A939KSV2-F1
#
_entry.id   AF-A0A939KSV2-F1
#
_cell.length_a   1.000
_cell.length_b   1.000
_cell.length_c   1.000
_cell.angle_alpha   90.00
_cell.angle_beta   90.00
_cell.angle_gamma   90.00
#
_symmetry.space_group_name_H-M   'P 1'
#
loop_
_entity.id
_entity.type
_entity.pdbx_description
1 polymer ?
#
loop_
_entity_poly.entity_id
_entity_poly.type
_entity_poly.pdbx_seq_one_letter_code
_entity_poly.pdbx_strand_id
1 'polypeptide(L)'
;MFDTITSKTQSASAVKPPETVDPQPNQIVRPVGPAIAQRLKIPVRRAISERNSRKIREIIRNSLNRELTRESTIHLNLTSPTSDKNKIRLNYARRCYGGTACRLGIITTEKLTQAQEKLTGSETSLGTGITGYFVDGTCGANCSDATISWDQNGSRYTLGLKASKKETLVEMANELGENGLRELVEPMREIPIRQGFLREEMGRYDQLMGNGQRIPELRRMEKRRGEQVQSELWNSPVKEYLGYNKQIGYRNLNRIIESIPQYLGLRRYAWESIPLILRECDRSGVTDLGQIAYILATAEHESGLGKWMEELASGWAYEGRSDLGNNQPGDGPRYKGRGFVQITGRRNYTDWSDRLGIDLVNFPEKAAEPEIAAKILVRGMRDGTFTGHRLGEYIWGYWRDFYYARRIVNGLDRAAWIEAIAKAYYKVL
;
A
#
# COMPACT_ATOMS: atom_id res chain seq x y z
N MET A 1 77.35 -7.84 -57.75
CA MET A 1 77.67 -6.97 -56.59
C MET A 1 77.66 -7.86 -55.38
N PHE A 2 78.85 -8.18 -54.87
CA PHE A 2 79.09 -9.06 -53.72
C PHE A 2 79.46 -8.24 -52.47
N ASP A 3 79.22 -8.88 -51.32
CA ASP A 3 79.71 -8.60 -49.95
C ASP A 3 79.03 -7.45 -49.17
N THR A 4 78.71 -7.51 -47.87
CA THR A 4 79.27 -8.28 -46.73
C THR A 4 78.32 -8.19 -45.50
N ILE A 5 78.12 -9.31 -44.76
CA ILE A 5 78.20 -9.53 -43.27
C ILE A 5 77.62 -8.41 -42.33
N THR A 6 76.80 -8.63 -41.29
CA THR A 6 77.05 -9.42 -40.06
C THR A 6 75.80 -9.70 -39.21
N SER A 7 75.85 -10.82 -38.49
CA SER A 7 74.96 -11.28 -37.41
C SER A 7 74.96 -10.41 -36.14
N LYS A 8 73.87 -10.44 -35.37
CA LYS A 8 73.90 -10.56 -33.88
C LYS A 8 72.59 -11.14 -33.34
N THR A 9 72.69 -12.35 -32.81
CA THR A 9 71.75 -13.02 -31.90
C THR A 9 71.61 -12.25 -30.58
N GLN A 10 70.39 -12.13 -30.04
CA GLN A 10 70.21 -12.18 -28.59
C GLN A 10 68.79 -12.61 -28.18
N SER A 11 68.83 -13.47 -27.16
CA SER A 11 67.81 -14.25 -26.45
C SER A 11 66.57 -13.50 -25.96
N ALA A 12 65.47 -14.26 -25.94
CA ALA A 12 64.23 -13.96 -25.24
C ALA A 12 64.47 -13.64 -23.75
N SER A 13 63.85 -12.56 -23.27
CA SER A 13 63.65 -12.30 -21.84
C SER A 13 62.16 -12.30 -21.55
N ALA A 14 61.75 -13.17 -20.63
CA ALA A 14 60.38 -13.34 -20.19
C ALA A 14 59.92 -12.08 -19.44
N VAL A 15 58.85 -11.44 -19.94
CA VAL A 15 58.17 -10.38 -19.20
C VAL A 15 57.30 -11.04 -18.13
N LYS A 16 57.69 -10.82 -16.88
CA LYS A 16 56.99 -11.26 -15.66
C LYS A 16 55.58 -10.63 -15.63
N PRO A 17 54.51 -11.39 -15.30
CA PRO A 17 53.19 -10.82 -15.10
C PRO A 17 53.19 -9.86 -13.90
N PRO A 18 52.39 -8.77 -13.93
CA PRO A 18 52.33 -7.82 -12.83
C PRO A 18 51.83 -8.49 -11.55
N GLU A 19 52.53 -8.21 -10.46
CA GLU A 19 52.28 -8.73 -9.12
C GLU A 19 50.86 -8.40 -8.65
N THR A 20 50.16 -9.44 -8.20
CA THR A 20 48.91 -9.34 -7.45
C THR A 20 49.20 -8.67 -6.11
N VAL A 21 48.71 -7.46 -5.91
CA VAL A 21 48.68 -6.83 -4.59
C VAL A 21 47.61 -7.54 -3.77
N ASP A 22 48.07 -8.40 -2.87
CA ASP A 22 47.24 -9.04 -1.84
C ASP A 22 46.75 -7.97 -0.86
N PRO A 23 45.44 -7.83 -0.58
CA PRO A 23 44.96 -6.85 0.38
C PRO A 23 45.38 -7.26 1.80
N GLN A 24 46.21 -6.40 2.41
CA GLN A 24 46.63 -6.48 3.81
C GLN A 24 45.45 -6.73 4.78
N PRO A 25 45.61 -7.62 5.78
CA PRO A 25 44.59 -7.88 6.77
C PRO A 25 44.55 -6.76 7.83
N ASN A 26 43.33 -6.44 8.27
CA ASN A 26 43.00 -5.64 9.46
C ASN A 26 43.32 -4.13 9.43
N GLN A 27 42.40 -3.34 8.88
CA GLN A 27 41.95 -2.16 9.60
C GLN A 27 40.74 -2.55 10.45
N ILE A 28 41.01 -2.76 11.74
CA ILE A 28 39.99 -2.77 12.79
C ILE A 28 39.32 -1.41 12.77
N VAL A 29 38.18 -1.31 12.08
CA VAL A 29 37.27 -0.19 12.24
C VAL A 29 36.77 -0.26 13.67
N ARG A 30 37.30 0.63 14.52
CA ARG A 30 36.88 0.72 15.93
C ARG A 30 35.36 0.84 15.98
N PRO A 31 34.68 0.12 16.89
CA PRO A 31 33.26 0.29 17.09
C PRO A 31 33.00 1.76 17.42
N VAL A 32 32.07 2.36 16.68
CA VAL A 32 31.47 3.64 17.04
C VAL A 32 30.83 3.43 18.42
N GLY A 33 31.51 3.91 19.47
CA GLY A 33 31.09 3.69 20.85
C GLY A 33 29.70 4.29 21.13
N PRO A 34 29.01 3.82 22.19
CA PRO A 34 27.62 4.20 22.52
C PRO A 34 27.36 5.72 22.51
N ALA A 35 28.38 6.54 22.77
CA ALA A 35 28.30 8.00 22.78
C ALA A 35 28.06 8.66 21.40
N ILE A 36 28.45 8.03 20.29
CA ILE A 36 28.26 8.60 18.95
C ILE A 36 26.83 8.30 18.41
N ALA A 37 26.23 7.19 18.81
CA ALA A 37 24.84 6.86 18.47
C ALA A 37 23.83 7.89 19.06
N GLN A 38 24.11 8.40 20.26
CA GLN A 38 23.35 9.50 20.88
C GLN A 38 23.51 10.83 20.13
N ARG A 39 24.69 11.08 19.53
CA ARG A 39 24.99 12.33 18.80
C ARG A 39 24.39 12.38 17.39
N LEU A 40 24.15 11.23 16.75
CA LEU A 40 23.71 11.15 15.36
C LEU A 40 22.18 11.18 15.16
N LYS A 41 21.37 11.32 16.23
CA LYS A 41 19.89 11.31 16.16
C LYS A 41 19.35 10.20 15.24
N ILE A 42 19.98 9.02 15.26
CA ILE A 42 19.61 7.91 14.37
C ILE A 42 18.16 7.53 14.72
N PRO A 43 17.21 7.57 13.76
CA PRO A 43 15.82 7.30 14.05
C PRO A 43 15.67 5.86 14.57
N VAL A 44 15.27 5.73 15.83
CA VAL A 44 14.98 4.46 16.45
C VAL A 44 13.71 3.90 15.80
N ARG A 45 13.80 2.69 15.21
CA ARG A 45 12.59 2.00 14.74
C ARG A 45 11.87 1.42 15.94
N ARG A 46 10.63 1.85 16.12
CA ARG A 46 9.69 1.25 17.07
C ARG A 46 9.00 0.07 16.41
N ALA A 47 8.94 -1.07 17.11
CA ALA A 47 8.21 -2.26 16.66
C ALA A 47 7.42 -2.87 17.83
N ILE A 48 6.35 -3.57 17.49
CA ILE A 48 5.54 -4.32 18.46
C ILE A 48 6.34 -5.55 18.88
N SER A 49 6.39 -5.86 20.19
CA SER A 49 7.09 -7.06 20.66
C SER A 49 6.46 -8.34 20.09
N GLU A 50 7.24 -9.42 19.91
CA GLU A 50 6.68 -10.67 19.37
C GLU A 50 5.64 -11.30 20.31
N ARG A 51 5.83 -11.16 21.64
CA ARG A 51 4.85 -11.57 22.65
C ARG A 51 3.51 -10.87 22.41
N ASN A 52 3.54 -9.55 22.27
CA ASN A 52 2.35 -8.73 22.01
C ASN A 52 1.73 -9.04 20.65
N SER A 53 2.58 -9.23 19.64
CA SER A 53 2.12 -9.61 18.30
C SER A 53 1.40 -10.95 18.29
N ARG A 54 1.90 -11.94 19.03
CA ARG A 54 1.26 -13.25 19.18
C ARG A 54 -0.12 -13.12 19.83
N LYS A 55 -0.21 -12.38 20.94
CA LYS A 55 -1.46 -12.14 21.68
C LYS A 55 -2.51 -11.45 20.79
N ILE A 56 -2.15 -10.38 20.08
CA ILE A 56 -3.06 -9.70 19.13
C ILE A 56 -3.55 -10.67 18.06
N ARG A 57 -2.66 -11.44 17.44
CA ARG A 57 -3.04 -12.38 16.38
C ARG A 57 -3.97 -13.48 16.89
N GLU A 58 -3.81 -13.90 18.13
CA GLU A 58 -4.67 -14.91 18.76
C GLU A 58 -6.10 -14.37 18.99
N ILE A 59 -6.22 -13.19 19.60
CA ILE A 59 -7.51 -12.52 19.79
C ILE A 59 -8.22 -12.33 18.45
N ILE A 60 -7.52 -11.77 17.45
CA ILE A 60 -8.10 -11.58 16.11
C ILE A 60 -8.57 -12.91 15.51
N ARG A 61 -7.81 -14.00 15.70
CA ARG A 61 -8.22 -15.32 15.19
C ARG A 61 -9.45 -15.88 15.88
N ASN A 62 -9.55 -15.68 17.19
CA ASN A 62 -10.68 -16.17 17.97
C ASN A 62 -11.96 -15.44 17.57
N SER A 63 -11.91 -14.10 17.50
CA SER A 63 -13.08 -13.27 17.16
C SER A 63 -13.46 -13.32 15.67
N LEU A 64 -12.54 -13.68 14.77
CA LEU A 64 -12.76 -13.78 13.32
C LEU A 64 -12.74 -15.22 12.79
N ASN A 65 -13.05 -16.20 13.64
CA ASN A 65 -12.94 -17.62 13.33
C ASN A 65 -13.66 -18.09 12.04
N ARG A 66 -14.69 -17.37 11.58
CA ARG A 66 -15.40 -17.60 10.31
C ARG A 66 -14.89 -16.76 9.14
N GLU A 67 -14.24 -15.64 9.42
CA GLU A 67 -13.76 -14.69 8.40
C GLU A 67 -12.30 -14.96 8.00
N LEU A 68 -11.51 -15.59 8.88
CA LEU A 68 -10.14 -15.97 8.62
C LEU A 68 -10.06 -17.45 8.19
N THR A 69 -9.30 -17.70 7.14
CA THR A 69 -8.94 -19.07 6.74
C THR A 69 -7.79 -19.58 7.61
N ARG A 70 -7.56 -20.90 7.65
CA ARG A 70 -6.40 -21.49 8.34
C ARG A 70 -5.05 -20.96 7.82
N GLU A 71 -5.01 -20.47 6.58
CA GLU A 71 -3.81 -19.93 5.93
C GLU A 71 -3.66 -18.41 6.11
N SER A 72 -4.68 -17.73 6.66
CA SER A 72 -4.66 -16.28 6.83
C SER A 72 -3.55 -15.85 7.80
N THR A 73 -2.52 -15.20 7.24
CA THR A 73 -1.41 -14.64 8.02
C THR A 73 -1.67 -13.17 8.34
N ILE A 74 -1.76 -12.84 9.63
CA ILE A 74 -1.98 -11.46 10.10
C ILE A 74 -0.64 -10.79 10.40
N HIS A 75 -0.38 -9.71 9.67
CA HIS A 75 0.75 -8.82 9.86
C HIS A 75 0.33 -7.56 10.61
N LEU A 76 1.14 -7.17 11.59
CA LEU A 76 0.93 -5.97 12.39
C LEU A 76 1.96 -4.93 11.97
N ASN A 77 1.49 -3.78 11.50
CA ASN A 77 2.36 -2.69 11.04
C ASN A 77 2.07 -1.45 11.86
N LEU A 78 3.07 -1.00 12.62
CA LEU A 78 3.01 0.27 13.32
C LEU A 78 3.24 1.42 12.32
N THR A 79 2.27 2.33 12.20
CA THR A 79 2.32 3.38 11.15
C THR A 79 2.41 4.81 11.67
N SER A 80 2.10 5.06 12.94
CA SER A 80 2.07 6.42 13.48
C SER A 80 2.42 6.47 14.98
N PRO A 81 3.60 5.98 15.41
CA PRO A 81 3.97 6.04 16.82
C PRO A 81 4.48 7.44 17.19
N THR A 82 3.73 8.17 18.00
CA THR A 82 4.21 9.36 18.73
C THR A 82 4.31 9.05 20.22
N SER A 83 4.57 10.06 21.06
CA SER A 83 4.41 9.95 22.52
C SER A 83 2.95 9.70 22.91
N ASP A 84 2.01 10.27 22.15
CA ASP A 84 0.62 10.41 22.55
C ASP A 84 -0.34 9.59 21.69
N LYS A 85 0.12 9.04 20.56
CA LYS A 85 -0.71 8.27 19.64
C LYS A 85 0.04 7.07 19.11
N ASN A 86 -0.64 5.93 19.06
CA ASN A 86 -0.17 4.74 18.37
C ASN A 86 -1.23 4.24 17.42
N LYS A 87 -0.78 3.78 16.25
CA LYS A 87 -1.64 3.20 15.22
C LYS A 87 -1.00 1.93 14.69
N ILE A 88 -1.67 0.81 14.96
CA ILE A 88 -1.32 -0.50 14.45
C ILE A 88 -2.29 -0.82 13.32
N ARG A 89 -1.77 -1.01 12.11
CA ARG A 89 -2.53 -1.58 11.00
C ARG A 89 -2.49 -3.09 11.08
N LEU A 90 -3.64 -3.70 10.88
CA LEU A 90 -3.83 -5.14 10.74
C LEU A 90 -3.92 -5.45 9.24
N ASN A 91 -3.06 -6.32 8.73
CA ASN A 91 -2.94 -6.60 7.30
C ASN A 91 -2.86 -8.10 7.02
N TYR A 92 -3.42 -8.53 5.88
CA TYR A 92 -3.25 -9.88 5.35
C TYR A 92 -1.90 -10.09 4.65
N ALA A 93 -1.16 -9.01 4.37
CA ALA A 93 0.15 -9.08 3.72
C ALA A 93 1.16 -8.08 4.32
N ARG A 94 2.43 -8.51 4.42
CA ARG A 94 3.54 -7.73 5.04
C ARG A 94 3.77 -6.34 4.42
N ARG A 95 3.46 -6.18 3.13
CA ARG A 95 3.60 -4.94 2.35
C ARG A 95 2.25 -4.47 1.82
N CYS A 96 1.27 -4.38 2.72
CA CYS A 96 -0.06 -3.87 2.46
C CYS A 96 -0.12 -2.35 2.71
N TYR A 97 0.09 -1.58 1.64
CA TYR A 97 0.02 -0.12 1.69
C TYR A 97 -1.35 0.42 1.27
N GLY A 98 -2.15 -0.40 0.57
CA GLY A 98 -3.50 -0.08 0.15
C GLY A 98 -4.54 -0.12 1.27
N GLY A 99 -5.68 0.55 1.05
CA GLY A 99 -6.77 0.73 2.00
C GLY A 99 -7.80 -0.39 2.02
N THR A 100 -7.98 -1.12 0.91
CA THR A 100 -9.08 -2.07 0.75
C THR A 100 -8.63 -3.52 0.57
N ALA A 101 -7.94 -3.88 -0.51
CA ALA A 101 -7.79 -5.29 -0.90
C ALA A 101 -6.99 -6.18 0.08
N CYS A 102 -6.06 -5.61 0.84
CA CYS A 102 -5.11 -6.36 1.67
C CYS A 102 -5.18 -6.03 3.17
N ARG A 103 -6.07 -5.10 3.55
CA ARG A 103 -6.16 -4.56 4.91
C ARG A 103 -7.28 -5.27 5.67
N LEU A 104 -6.99 -5.63 6.92
CA LEU A 104 -7.99 -6.19 7.83
C LEU A 104 -8.62 -5.09 8.70
N GLY A 105 -7.82 -4.17 9.23
CA GLY A 105 -8.33 -3.18 10.17
C GLY A 105 -7.25 -2.33 10.84
N ILE A 106 -7.61 -1.71 11.96
CA ILE A 106 -6.74 -0.87 12.78
C ILE A 106 -6.98 -1.06 14.27
N ILE A 107 -5.92 -0.86 15.05
CA ILE A 107 -5.98 -0.62 16.49
C ILE A 107 -5.30 0.72 16.73
N THR A 108 -5.98 1.64 17.42
CA THR A 108 -5.40 2.93 17.77
C THR A 108 -5.53 3.20 19.25
N THR A 109 -4.53 3.86 19.80
CA THR A 109 -4.60 4.49 21.10
C THR A 109 -4.18 5.93 20.96
N GLU A 110 -4.84 6.82 21.69
CA GLU A 110 -4.53 8.24 21.69
C GLU A 110 -4.75 8.80 23.09
N LYS A 111 -3.79 9.55 23.61
CA LYS A 111 -3.94 10.24 24.89
C LYS A 111 -5.00 11.33 24.74
N LEU A 112 -5.95 11.38 25.68
CA LEU A 112 -7.00 12.38 25.67
C LEU A 112 -6.42 13.77 25.93
N THR A 113 -6.89 14.75 25.15
CA THR A 113 -6.57 16.17 25.31
C THR A 113 -7.83 16.96 25.65
N GLN A 114 -7.68 18.19 26.16
CA GLN A 114 -8.82 19.05 26.48
C GLN A 114 -9.69 19.40 25.25
N ALA A 115 -9.13 19.32 24.04
CA ALA A 115 -9.82 19.61 22.78
C ALA A 115 -10.36 18.35 22.08
N GLN A 116 -10.32 17.18 22.72
CA GLN A 116 -10.74 15.93 22.08
C GLN A 116 -12.25 15.94 21.79
N GLU A 117 -12.61 15.61 20.55
CA GLU A 117 -14.02 15.46 20.15
C GLU A 117 -14.71 14.36 20.96
N LYS A 118 -16.03 14.52 21.20
CA LYS A 118 -16.83 13.49 21.86
C LYS A 118 -16.96 12.25 20.97
N LEU A 119 -16.99 11.08 21.60
CA LEU A 119 -17.31 9.85 20.90
C LEU A 119 -18.75 9.89 20.38
N THR A 120 -18.95 9.30 19.20
CA THR A 120 -20.24 9.22 18.52
C THR A 120 -20.51 7.79 18.11
N GLY A 121 -21.77 7.46 17.83
CA GLY A 121 -22.21 6.11 17.46
C GLY A 121 -23.18 5.51 18.48
N SER A 122 -23.55 4.25 18.25
CA SER A 122 -24.43 3.51 19.16
C SER A 122 -23.69 3.14 20.44
N GLU A 123 -24.28 3.51 21.58
CA GLU A 123 -23.76 3.13 22.88
C GLU A 123 -23.77 1.60 23.05
N THR A 124 -22.71 1.08 23.67
CA THR A 124 -22.46 -0.35 23.82
C THR A 124 -21.73 -0.61 25.11
N SER A 125 -22.22 -1.56 25.91
CA SER A 125 -21.51 -1.98 27.11
C SER A 125 -20.27 -2.80 26.73
N LEU A 126 -19.12 -2.38 27.26
CA LEU A 126 -17.86 -3.10 27.23
C LEU A 126 -17.50 -3.50 28.67
N GLY A 127 -16.99 -4.71 28.86
CA GLY A 127 -16.55 -5.23 30.17
C GLY A 127 -17.46 -4.83 31.34
N THR A 128 -16.90 -4.77 32.54
CA THR A 128 -17.62 -4.23 33.70
C THR A 128 -17.42 -2.71 33.76
N GLY A 129 -18.46 -1.95 33.41
CA GLY A 129 -18.54 -0.50 33.64
C GLY A 129 -17.86 0.38 32.59
N ILE A 130 -17.49 -0.15 31.42
CA ILE A 130 -16.93 0.65 30.32
C ILE A 130 -18.03 0.87 29.27
N THR A 131 -18.19 2.12 28.84
CA THR A 131 -19.10 2.46 27.74
C THR A 131 -18.28 2.63 26.46
N GLY A 132 -18.56 1.78 25.47
CA GLY A 132 -18.05 1.90 24.11
C GLY A 132 -19.08 2.50 23.15
N TYR A 133 -18.58 3.06 22.06
CA TYR A 133 -19.38 3.70 21.02
C TYR A 133 -19.06 3.02 19.69
N PHE A 134 -20.06 2.32 19.14
CA PHE A 134 -19.95 1.60 17.88
C PHE A 134 -20.47 2.44 16.72
N VAL A 135 -19.68 2.56 15.66
CA VAL A 135 -20.02 3.16 14.37
C VAL A 135 -19.90 2.08 13.30
N ASP A 136 -20.98 1.86 12.56
CA ASP A 136 -20.99 0.86 11.50
C ASP A 136 -20.17 1.31 10.28
N GLY A 137 -19.67 0.33 9.52
CA GLY A 137 -18.97 0.54 8.27
C GLY A 137 -19.93 0.90 7.13
N THR A 138 -19.59 1.93 6.38
CA THR A 138 -20.35 2.38 5.20
C THR A 138 -19.78 1.77 3.92
N CYS A 139 -20.65 1.43 2.97
CA CYS A 139 -20.25 0.79 1.71
C CYS A 139 -20.73 1.60 0.49
N GLY A 140 -19.78 2.00 -0.35
CA GLY A 140 -20.00 2.54 -1.70
C GLY A 140 -19.57 1.51 -2.75
N ALA A 141 -18.46 1.78 -3.44
CA ALA A 141 -17.78 0.78 -4.25
C ALA A 141 -17.22 -0.35 -3.37
N ASN A 142 -16.58 0.04 -2.27
CA ASN A 142 -16.04 -0.82 -1.23
C ASN A 142 -16.55 -0.38 0.14
N CYS A 143 -16.23 -1.13 1.20
CA CYS A 143 -16.67 -0.83 2.56
C CYS A 143 -15.57 -0.24 3.44
N SER A 144 -15.92 0.72 4.30
CA SER A 144 -15.04 1.25 5.34
C SER A 144 -14.91 0.26 6.52
N ASP A 145 -14.01 0.58 7.45
CA ASP A 145 -13.99 -0.09 8.76
C ASP A 145 -15.28 0.25 9.51
N ALA A 146 -15.90 -0.77 10.13
CA ALA A 146 -16.74 -0.55 11.30
C ALA A 146 -15.80 -0.34 12.49
N THR A 147 -16.19 0.52 13.44
CA THR A 147 -15.32 0.89 14.57
C THR A 147 -16.05 0.82 15.90
N ILE A 148 -15.32 0.43 16.94
CA ILE A 148 -15.72 0.66 18.32
C ILE A 148 -14.64 1.48 19.03
N SER A 149 -15.07 2.53 19.72
CA SER A 149 -14.18 3.43 20.45
C SER A 149 -14.66 3.63 21.88
N TRP A 150 -13.73 3.78 22.82
CA TRP A 150 -14.04 4.07 24.21
C TRP A 150 -12.91 4.86 24.86
N ASP A 151 -13.27 5.60 25.89
CA ASP A 151 -12.34 6.39 26.69
C ASP A 151 -12.14 5.70 28.04
N GLN A 152 -10.88 5.49 28.42
CA GLN A 152 -10.52 4.84 29.68
C GLN A 152 -9.15 5.34 30.14
N ASN A 153 -9.03 5.69 31.43
CA ASN A 153 -7.77 6.09 32.08
C ASN A 153 -6.96 7.14 31.30
N GLY A 154 -7.64 8.18 30.80
CA GLY A 154 -7.00 9.30 30.11
C GLY A 154 -6.57 9.00 28.68
N SER A 155 -6.98 7.87 28.09
CA SER A 155 -6.71 7.52 26.69
C SER A 155 -8.00 7.10 25.98
N ARG A 156 -8.05 7.38 24.68
CA ARG A 156 -9.03 6.87 23.74
C ARG A 156 -8.48 5.66 23.02
N TYR A 157 -9.26 4.59 23.01
CA TYR A 157 -9.00 3.38 22.25
C TYR A 157 -9.95 3.32 21.06
N THR A 158 -9.49 2.76 19.94
CA THR A 158 -10.36 2.47 18.81
C THR A 158 -9.90 1.19 18.14
N LEU A 159 -10.86 0.28 17.96
CA LEU A 159 -10.71 -0.89 17.11
C LEU A 159 -11.55 -0.68 15.87
N GLY A 160 -10.94 -0.91 14.71
CA GLY A 160 -11.63 -0.88 13.43
C GLY A 160 -11.36 -2.15 12.67
N LEU A 161 -12.40 -2.76 12.12
CA LEU A 161 -12.31 -3.90 11.22
C LEU A 161 -13.19 -3.66 10.00
N LYS A 162 -12.67 -4.01 8.82
CA LYS A 162 -13.37 -3.81 7.55
C LYS A 162 -14.69 -4.55 7.53
N ALA A 163 -15.80 -3.80 7.38
CA ALA A 163 -17.18 -4.32 7.32
C ALA A 163 -17.59 -5.31 8.44
N SER A 164 -16.89 -5.29 9.58
CA SER A 164 -17.17 -6.21 10.67
C SER A 164 -18.40 -5.79 11.46
N LYS A 165 -18.91 -6.72 12.29
CA LYS A 165 -20.13 -6.53 13.06
C LYS A 165 -19.82 -5.98 14.46
N LYS A 166 -20.85 -5.37 15.08
CA LYS A 166 -20.76 -4.82 16.43
C LYS A 166 -20.30 -5.87 17.44
N GLU A 167 -20.86 -7.07 17.36
CA GLU A 167 -20.59 -8.17 18.30
C GLU A 167 -19.11 -8.59 18.25
N THR A 168 -18.56 -8.72 17.04
CA THR A 168 -17.15 -9.05 16.81
C THR A 168 -16.21 -7.99 17.42
N LEU A 169 -16.52 -6.72 17.20
CA LEU A 169 -15.69 -5.63 17.75
C LEU A 169 -15.81 -5.51 19.27
N VAL A 170 -16.97 -5.81 19.85
CA VAL A 170 -17.17 -5.87 21.30
C VAL A 170 -16.38 -7.03 21.92
N GLU A 171 -16.46 -8.22 21.32
CA GLU A 171 -15.67 -9.38 21.75
C GLU A 171 -14.18 -9.06 21.74
N MET A 172 -13.67 -8.52 20.63
CA MET A 172 -12.27 -8.09 20.54
C MET A 172 -11.89 -7.02 21.56
N ALA A 173 -12.74 -6.02 21.78
CA ALA A 173 -12.50 -4.97 22.77
C ALA A 173 -12.40 -5.53 24.19
N ASN A 174 -13.29 -6.46 24.53
CA ASN A 174 -13.32 -7.13 25.83
C ASN A 174 -12.12 -8.06 26.01
N GLU A 175 -11.72 -8.84 24.99
CA GLU A 175 -10.56 -9.72 25.04
C GLU A 175 -9.24 -8.95 25.14
N LEU A 176 -9.14 -7.84 24.42
CA LEU A 176 -7.97 -6.97 24.49
C LEU A 176 -7.86 -6.35 25.89
N GLY A 177 -8.99 -5.87 26.43
CA GLY A 177 -9.07 -5.23 27.73
C GLY A 177 -8.10 -4.05 27.88
N GLU A 178 -8.10 -3.45 29.06
CA GLU A 178 -7.23 -2.30 29.33
C GLU A 178 -5.75 -2.71 29.37
N ASN A 179 -5.44 -3.75 30.16
CA ASN A 179 -4.07 -4.22 30.36
C ASN A 179 -3.45 -4.72 29.05
N GLY A 180 -4.23 -5.40 28.20
CA GLY A 180 -3.74 -5.78 26.88
C GLY A 180 -3.46 -4.55 26.03
N LEU A 181 -4.41 -3.63 25.83
CA LEU A 181 -4.14 -2.45 24.98
C LEU A 181 -3.02 -1.57 25.49
N ARG A 182 -2.87 -1.42 26.81
CA ARG A 182 -1.74 -0.69 27.39
C ARG A 182 -0.42 -1.43 27.17
N GLU A 183 -0.33 -2.72 27.47
CA GLU A 183 0.86 -3.55 27.21
C GLU A 183 1.24 -3.61 25.73
N LEU A 184 0.25 -3.60 24.84
CA LEU A 184 0.43 -3.64 23.39
C LEU A 184 1.05 -2.34 22.84
N VAL A 185 1.06 -1.27 23.64
CA VAL A 185 1.27 0.11 23.18
C VAL A 185 2.22 0.94 24.06
N GLU A 186 2.57 0.45 25.26
CA GLU A 186 3.71 0.85 26.10
C GLU A 186 5.05 0.75 25.31
N PRO A 187 6.07 1.56 25.65
CA PRO A 187 7.08 1.99 24.70
C PRO A 187 7.80 0.81 24.07
N MET A 188 7.39 0.58 22.83
CA MET A 188 8.05 -0.19 21.79
C MET A 188 9.56 -0.19 22.01
N ARG A 189 10.16 -1.38 22.14
CA ARG A 189 11.61 -1.49 22.34
C ARG A 189 12.33 -0.59 21.36
N GLU A 190 13.24 0.23 21.87
CA GLU A 190 14.24 0.83 21.00
C GLU A 190 14.98 -0.31 20.33
N ILE A 191 14.74 -0.50 19.04
CA ILE A 191 15.57 -1.40 18.25
C ILE A 191 16.72 -0.49 17.77
N PRO A 192 17.91 -0.54 18.38
CA PRO A 192 19.08 0.03 17.75
C PRO A 192 19.15 -0.60 16.36
N ILE A 193 19.26 0.24 15.33
CA ILE A 193 19.47 -0.25 13.98
C ILE A 193 20.68 -1.16 14.07
N ARG A 194 20.49 -2.49 13.99
CA ARG A 194 21.61 -3.42 13.88
C ARG A 194 22.41 -2.88 12.70
N GLN A 195 23.72 -2.67 12.85
CA GLN A 195 24.58 -2.26 11.73
C GLN A 195 24.39 -3.19 10.51
N GLY A 196 23.94 -4.43 10.75
CA GLY A 196 23.46 -5.39 9.77
C GLY A 196 22.20 -5.00 8.98
N PHE A 197 21.22 -4.25 9.50
CA PHE A 197 19.97 -3.93 8.79
C PHE A 197 20.18 -2.90 7.67
N LEU A 198 21.01 -1.88 7.90
CA LEU A 198 21.47 -0.99 6.82
C LEU A 198 22.37 -1.76 5.86
N ARG A 199 23.24 -2.67 6.34
CA ARG A 199 24.01 -3.58 5.47
C ARG A 199 23.18 -4.65 4.76
N GLU A 200 21.98 -5.00 5.22
CA GLU A 200 21.11 -6.01 4.58
C GLU A 200 20.14 -5.35 3.60
N GLU A 201 19.66 -4.14 3.90
CA GLU A 201 18.89 -3.33 2.93
C GLU A 201 19.81 -2.75 1.87
N MET A 202 20.96 -2.17 2.25
CA MET A 202 22.00 -1.76 1.30
C MET A 202 22.74 -2.94 0.70
N GLY A 203 22.91 -4.06 1.40
CA GLY A 203 23.51 -5.27 0.84
C GLY A 203 22.56 -6.05 -0.04
N ARG A 204 21.24 -5.95 0.15
CA ARG A 204 20.25 -6.38 -0.86
C ARG A 204 20.23 -5.42 -2.02
N TYR A 205 20.34 -4.11 -1.78
CA TYR A 205 20.48 -3.11 -2.84
C TYR A 205 21.76 -3.34 -3.64
N ASP A 206 22.89 -3.61 -2.99
CA ASP A 206 24.21 -3.89 -3.58
C ASP A 206 24.33 -5.34 -4.07
N GLN A 207 23.54 -6.31 -3.59
CA GLN A 207 23.41 -7.62 -4.25
C GLN A 207 22.53 -7.52 -5.50
N LEU A 208 21.46 -6.71 -5.46
CA LEU A 208 20.61 -6.40 -6.62
C LEU A 208 21.34 -5.56 -7.67
N MET A 209 22.30 -4.71 -7.24
CA MET A 209 23.04 -3.79 -8.10
C MET A 209 24.49 -4.25 -8.39
N GLY A 210 25.06 -5.12 -7.57
CA GLY A 210 26.49 -5.48 -7.59
C GLY A 210 26.78 -6.95 -7.90
N ASN A 211 25.82 -7.86 -7.73
CA ASN A 211 25.94 -9.20 -8.31
C ASN A 211 25.04 -9.29 -9.54
N GLY A 212 25.66 -9.09 -10.70
CA GLY A 212 25.05 -9.25 -12.02
C GLY A 212 24.56 -10.66 -12.36
N GLN A 213 23.86 -11.33 -11.44
CA GLN A 213 22.96 -12.44 -11.73
C GLN A 213 21.64 -11.89 -12.26
N ARG A 214 21.79 -11.45 -13.50
CA ARG A 214 20.85 -11.15 -14.56
C ARG A 214 19.63 -12.09 -14.53
N ILE A 215 18.46 -11.55 -14.20
CA ILE A 215 17.18 -12.14 -14.57
C ILE A 215 17.10 -12.08 -16.11
N PRO A 216 16.93 -13.22 -16.82
CA PRO A 216 16.97 -13.27 -18.30
C PRO A 216 15.99 -12.32 -19.00
N GLU A 217 14.90 -11.95 -18.34
CA GLU A 217 13.88 -11.03 -18.88
C GLU A 217 14.35 -9.56 -18.95
N LEU A 218 15.30 -9.14 -18.11
CA LEU A 218 15.83 -7.76 -18.11
C LEU A 218 16.80 -7.48 -19.28
N ARG A 219 17.46 -8.52 -19.83
CA ARG A 219 18.43 -8.35 -20.94
C ARG A 219 17.81 -7.83 -22.23
N ARG A 220 16.48 -7.94 -22.43
CA ARG A 220 15.83 -7.39 -23.63
C ARG A 220 15.55 -5.89 -23.52
N MET A 221 15.64 -5.29 -22.32
CA MET A 221 15.23 -3.90 -22.07
C MET A 221 16.40 -2.91 -21.87
N GLU A 222 17.62 -3.38 -21.56
CA GLU A 222 18.74 -2.52 -21.14
C GLU A 222 19.60 -1.90 -22.28
N LYS A 223 19.28 -2.13 -23.55
CA LYS A 223 20.07 -1.56 -24.67
C LYS A 223 19.47 -0.24 -25.19
N ARG A 224 19.69 0.84 -24.43
CA ARG A 224 20.11 2.21 -24.89
C ARG A 224 19.76 3.28 -23.82
N ARG A 225 20.76 4.07 -23.41
CA ARG A 225 20.77 5.05 -22.31
C ARG A 225 20.69 6.50 -22.83
N GLY A 226 20.13 7.38 -22.00
CA GLY A 226 20.81 8.64 -21.64
C GLY A 226 19.94 9.90 -21.59
N GLU A 227 19.47 10.29 -20.40
CA GLU A 227 19.63 11.61 -19.78
C GLU A 227 19.29 11.50 -18.26
N GLN A 228 19.95 12.28 -17.41
CA GLN A 228 19.66 12.33 -15.96
C GLN A 228 18.79 13.55 -15.69
N VAL A 229 17.61 13.33 -15.10
CA VAL A 229 16.74 14.42 -14.62
C VAL A 229 16.72 14.45 -13.10
N GLN A 230 16.74 15.65 -12.54
CA GLN A 230 16.71 15.88 -11.10
C GLN A 230 15.26 15.87 -10.62
N SER A 231 14.93 15.01 -9.66
CA SER A 231 13.58 14.99 -9.08
C SER A 231 13.44 16.12 -8.05
N GLU A 232 12.73 17.20 -8.41
CA GLU A 232 12.40 18.31 -7.50
C GLU A 232 11.59 17.87 -6.26
N LEU A 233 10.91 16.70 -6.33
CA LEU A 233 10.15 16.14 -5.19
C LEU A 233 11.02 15.64 -4.03
N TRP A 234 12.29 15.31 -4.29
CA TRP A 234 13.14 14.55 -3.35
C TRP A 234 14.59 15.04 -3.30
N ASN A 235 14.89 16.14 -4.02
CA ASN A 235 16.22 16.72 -4.16
C ASN A 235 17.31 15.66 -4.49
N SER A 236 16.98 14.75 -5.41
CA SER A 236 17.86 13.61 -5.77
C SER A 236 17.81 13.31 -7.27
N PRO A 237 18.94 12.88 -7.88
CA PRO A 237 18.99 12.55 -9.30
C PRO A 237 18.25 11.25 -9.60
N VAL A 238 17.41 11.26 -10.64
CA VAL A 238 16.72 10.08 -11.16
C VAL A 238 17.24 9.80 -12.57
N LYS A 239 17.51 8.52 -12.87
CA LYS A 239 17.93 8.11 -14.21
C LYS A 239 16.69 7.93 -15.07
N GLU A 240 16.61 8.67 -16.16
CA GLU A 240 15.60 8.46 -17.18
C GLU A 240 15.95 7.20 -17.97
N TYR A 241 14.99 6.27 -18.07
CA TYR A 241 15.08 5.13 -18.97
C TYR A 241 14.22 5.41 -20.21
N LEU A 242 14.77 6.12 -21.19
CA LEU A 242 14.11 6.33 -22.49
C LEU A 242 14.23 5.08 -23.37
N GLY A 243 13.10 4.43 -23.61
CA GLY A 243 12.97 3.34 -24.57
C GLY A 243 11.52 3.02 -24.90
N TYR A 244 11.13 3.31 -26.13
CA TYR A 244 9.80 3.26 -26.77
C TYR A 244 8.92 4.50 -26.53
N ASN A 245 8.58 5.19 -27.62
CA ASN A 245 7.52 6.18 -27.71
C ASN A 245 6.20 5.59 -27.15
N LYS A 246 5.96 5.74 -25.85
CA LYS A 246 4.76 5.33 -25.12
C LYS A 246 3.99 6.56 -24.65
N GLN A 247 3.64 7.40 -25.61
CA GLN A 247 2.57 8.37 -25.43
C GLN A 247 1.23 7.62 -25.43
N ILE A 248 0.41 7.81 -24.39
CA ILE A 248 -1.03 7.48 -24.43
C ILE A 248 -1.75 8.82 -24.41
N GLY A 249 -2.15 9.29 -25.59
CA GLY A 249 -2.45 10.71 -25.79
C GLY A 249 -1.18 11.55 -25.60
N TYR A 250 -1.26 12.65 -24.83
CA TYR A 250 -0.11 13.54 -24.56
C TYR A 250 0.72 13.16 -23.33
N ARG A 251 0.36 12.08 -22.62
CA ARG A 251 0.92 11.77 -21.29
C ARG A 251 2.16 10.88 -21.37
N ASN A 252 3.21 11.27 -20.64
CA ASN A 252 4.47 10.52 -20.55
C ASN A 252 4.37 9.40 -19.50
N LEU A 253 4.20 8.16 -19.97
CA LEU A 253 4.02 7.00 -19.10
C LEU A 253 5.22 6.74 -18.17
N ASN A 254 6.45 6.98 -18.65
CA ASN A 254 7.67 6.79 -17.86
C ASN A 254 7.67 7.73 -16.66
N ARG A 255 7.40 9.02 -16.90
CA ARG A 255 7.32 10.06 -15.86
C ARG A 255 6.28 9.71 -14.80
N ILE A 256 5.10 9.24 -15.20
CA ILE A 256 4.03 8.83 -14.28
C ILE A 256 4.50 7.64 -13.42
N ILE A 257 5.05 6.59 -14.04
CA ILE A 257 5.45 5.37 -13.30
C ILE A 257 6.65 5.63 -12.39
N GLU A 258 7.61 6.45 -12.82
CA GLU A 258 8.78 6.82 -12.03
C GLU A 258 8.40 7.67 -10.80
N SER A 259 7.28 8.40 -10.85
CA SER A 259 6.76 9.15 -9.70
C SER A 259 6.32 8.24 -8.53
N ILE A 260 5.99 6.98 -8.80
CA ILE A 260 5.56 6.02 -7.78
C ILE A 260 6.78 5.59 -6.94
N PRO A 261 6.72 5.64 -5.61
CA PRO A 261 7.86 5.28 -4.78
C PRO A 261 8.32 3.82 -4.96
N GLN A 262 9.62 3.63 -5.23
CA GLN A 262 10.19 2.31 -5.53
C GLN A 262 10.00 1.30 -4.38
N TYR A 263 10.10 1.74 -3.13
CA TYR A 263 10.00 0.86 -1.94
C TYR A 263 8.62 0.22 -1.76
N LEU A 264 7.57 0.76 -2.40
CA LEU A 264 6.24 0.16 -2.39
C LEU A 264 6.17 -1.09 -3.28
N GLY A 265 7.10 -1.23 -4.24
CA GLY A 265 7.11 -2.32 -5.21
C GLY A 265 5.92 -2.30 -6.18
N LEU A 266 5.27 -1.14 -6.36
CA LEU A 266 4.07 -0.99 -7.19
C LEU A 266 4.38 -0.71 -8.66
N ARG A 267 5.56 -0.17 -8.99
CA ARG A 267 5.95 0.19 -10.37
C ARG A 267 5.75 -0.94 -11.37
N ARG A 268 6.04 -2.20 -10.99
CA ARG A 268 5.83 -3.37 -11.87
C ARG A 268 4.36 -3.57 -12.26
N TYR A 269 3.43 -3.33 -11.33
CA TYR A 269 2.00 -3.44 -11.60
C TYR A 269 1.50 -2.21 -12.36
N ALA A 270 2.05 -1.03 -12.06
CA ALA A 270 1.73 0.22 -12.74
C ALA A 270 1.98 0.16 -14.25
N TRP A 271 3.01 -0.58 -14.70
CA TRP A 271 3.30 -0.79 -16.12
C TRP A 271 2.18 -1.48 -16.89
N GLU A 272 1.38 -2.31 -16.22
CA GLU A 272 0.25 -3.03 -16.82
C GLU A 272 -1.05 -2.26 -16.63
N SER A 273 -1.29 -1.72 -15.43
CA SER A 273 -2.57 -1.10 -15.08
C SER A 273 -2.74 0.33 -15.57
N ILE A 274 -1.73 1.20 -15.46
CA ILE A 274 -1.85 2.61 -15.84
C ILE A 274 -2.22 2.77 -17.31
N PRO A 275 -1.63 2.03 -18.28
CA PRO A 275 -2.05 2.10 -19.67
C PRO A 275 -3.52 1.74 -19.91
N LEU A 276 -4.06 0.78 -19.17
CA LEU A 276 -5.46 0.37 -19.27
C LEU A 276 -6.39 1.47 -18.73
N ILE A 277 -6.03 2.03 -17.57
CA ILE A 277 -6.77 3.13 -16.94
C ILE A 277 -6.78 4.36 -17.84
N LEU A 278 -5.61 4.77 -18.35
CA LEU A 278 -5.50 5.96 -19.22
C LEU A 278 -6.26 5.80 -20.54
N ARG A 279 -6.20 4.61 -21.17
CA ARG A 279 -6.99 4.33 -22.38
C ARG A 279 -8.49 4.37 -22.12
N GLU A 280 -8.92 3.90 -20.96
CA GLU A 280 -10.34 3.97 -20.60
C GLU A 280 -10.76 5.40 -20.25
N CYS A 281 -9.89 6.22 -19.64
CA CYS A 281 -10.14 7.65 -19.49
C CYS A 281 -10.40 8.31 -20.84
N ASP A 282 -9.53 8.08 -21.83
CA ASP A 282 -9.69 8.64 -23.18
C ASP A 282 -11.00 8.18 -23.84
N ARG A 283 -11.30 6.87 -23.79
CA ARG A 283 -12.56 6.31 -24.32
C ARG A 283 -13.81 6.85 -23.63
N SER A 284 -13.69 7.18 -22.35
CA SER A 284 -14.79 7.67 -21.52
C SER A 284 -14.92 9.19 -21.52
N GLY A 285 -14.07 9.92 -22.27
CA GLY A 285 -14.06 11.38 -22.31
C GLY A 285 -13.53 12.05 -21.05
N VAL A 286 -12.81 11.32 -20.19
CA VAL A 286 -12.16 11.85 -18.99
C VAL A 286 -10.80 12.42 -19.38
N THR A 287 -10.78 13.71 -19.73
CA THR A 287 -9.59 14.39 -20.26
C THR A 287 -8.93 15.35 -19.26
N ASP A 288 -9.64 15.76 -18.20
CA ASP A 288 -9.10 16.62 -17.14
C ASP A 288 -8.00 15.89 -16.37
N LEU A 289 -6.79 16.47 -16.33
CA LEU A 289 -5.62 15.85 -15.69
C LEU A 289 -5.80 15.67 -14.19
N GLY A 290 -6.57 16.53 -13.52
CA GLY A 290 -6.92 16.37 -12.11
C GLY A 290 -7.80 15.14 -11.90
N GLN A 291 -8.79 14.93 -12.77
CA GLN A 291 -9.64 13.75 -12.70
C GLN A 291 -8.83 12.46 -12.92
N ILE A 292 -7.95 12.45 -13.91
CA ILE A 292 -7.03 11.34 -14.19
C ILE A 292 -6.12 11.07 -12.98
N ALA A 293 -5.53 12.11 -12.40
CA ALA A 293 -4.68 11.99 -11.21
C ALA A 293 -5.43 11.33 -10.04
N TYR A 294 -6.69 11.70 -9.84
CA TYR A 294 -7.53 11.16 -8.79
C TYR A 294 -7.94 9.70 -9.03
N ILE A 295 -8.23 9.33 -10.27
CA ILE A 295 -8.47 7.94 -10.68
C ILE A 295 -7.24 7.06 -10.39
N LEU A 296 -6.04 7.51 -10.76
CA LEU A 296 -4.79 6.78 -10.50
C LEU A 296 -4.52 6.65 -8.99
N ALA A 297 -4.75 7.72 -8.23
CA ALA A 297 -4.63 7.68 -6.77
C ALA A 297 -5.59 6.69 -6.13
N THR A 298 -6.80 6.59 -6.65
CA THR A 298 -7.78 5.58 -6.21
C THR A 298 -7.30 4.17 -6.52
N ALA A 299 -6.83 3.90 -7.73
CA ALA A 299 -6.29 2.58 -8.10
C ALA A 299 -5.07 2.18 -7.24
N GLU A 300 -4.16 3.12 -6.96
CA GLU A 300 -3.03 2.89 -6.06
C GLU A 300 -3.50 2.59 -4.63
N HIS A 301 -4.43 3.38 -4.11
CA HIS A 301 -4.93 3.21 -2.76
C HIS A 301 -5.67 1.88 -2.58
N GLU A 302 -6.56 1.52 -3.50
CA GLU A 302 -7.51 0.43 -3.25
C GLU A 302 -6.93 -0.95 -3.54
N SER A 303 -6.14 -1.06 -4.62
CA SER A 303 -5.61 -2.34 -5.13
C SER A 303 -4.08 -2.38 -5.26
N GLY A 304 -3.38 -1.28 -4.95
CA GLY A 304 -1.95 -1.17 -5.23
C GLY A 304 -1.67 -1.20 -6.74
N LEU A 305 -2.46 -0.48 -7.54
CA LEU A 305 -2.37 -0.47 -9.01
C LEU A 305 -2.50 -1.85 -9.65
N GLY A 306 -3.34 -2.71 -9.06
CA GLY A 306 -3.58 -4.08 -9.51
C GLY A 306 -2.67 -5.15 -8.91
N LYS A 307 -1.89 -4.81 -7.88
CA LYS A 307 -1.18 -5.81 -7.08
C LYS A 307 -2.12 -6.82 -6.41
N TRP A 308 -3.30 -6.36 -5.99
CA TRP A 308 -4.35 -7.19 -5.41
C TRP A 308 -5.65 -6.92 -6.17
N MET A 309 -5.92 -7.71 -7.21
CA MET A 309 -7.15 -7.60 -8.01
C MET A 309 -8.34 -8.31 -7.36
N GLU A 310 -8.07 -9.15 -6.36
CA GLU A 310 -9.07 -9.77 -5.51
C GLU A 310 -8.69 -9.53 -4.05
N GLU A 311 -9.69 -9.24 -3.24
CA GLU A 311 -9.52 -9.03 -1.81
C GLU A 311 -8.99 -10.31 -1.13
N LEU A 312 -8.01 -10.12 -0.25
CA LEU A 312 -7.37 -11.21 0.50
C LEU A 312 -8.25 -11.72 1.65
N ALA A 313 -9.18 -10.90 2.13
CA ALA A 313 -10.20 -11.35 3.07
C ALA A 313 -11.14 -12.37 2.42
N SER A 314 -11.76 -13.23 3.24
CA SER A 314 -12.67 -14.27 2.75
C SER A 314 -13.97 -13.72 2.17
N GLY A 315 -14.38 -12.51 2.56
CA GLY A 315 -15.66 -11.90 2.19
C GLY A 315 -16.83 -12.26 3.12
N TRP A 316 -16.64 -13.14 4.11
CA TRP A 316 -17.71 -13.50 5.06
C TRP A 316 -18.22 -12.33 5.90
N ALA A 317 -17.40 -11.28 6.10
CA ALA A 317 -17.85 -10.03 6.72
C ALA A 317 -19.02 -9.37 5.96
N TYR A 318 -19.13 -9.61 4.66
CA TYR A 318 -20.19 -9.07 3.81
C TYR A 318 -21.46 -9.92 3.79
N GLU A 319 -21.47 -11.08 4.44
CA GLU A 319 -22.60 -12.00 4.40
C GLU A 319 -23.84 -11.41 5.10
N GLY A 320 -24.98 -11.44 4.40
CA GLY A 320 -26.26 -10.92 4.91
C GLY A 320 -26.37 -9.40 4.94
N ARG A 321 -25.40 -8.67 4.36
CA ARG A 321 -25.41 -7.19 4.28
C ARG A 321 -26.42 -6.72 3.22
N SER A 322 -27.60 -6.29 3.67
CA SER A 322 -28.67 -5.82 2.79
C SER A 322 -28.32 -4.54 2.02
N ASP A 323 -27.49 -3.66 2.59
CA ASP A 323 -26.96 -2.47 1.93
C ASP A 323 -26.03 -2.81 0.74
N LEU A 324 -25.43 -4.00 0.75
CA LEU A 324 -24.66 -4.56 -0.36
C LEU A 324 -25.51 -5.40 -1.34
N GLY A 325 -26.80 -5.60 -1.04
CA GLY A 325 -27.68 -6.52 -1.74
C GLY A 325 -27.35 -8.00 -1.51
N ASN A 326 -26.52 -8.32 -0.50
CA ASN A 326 -26.11 -9.68 -0.18
C ASN A 326 -27.19 -10.40 0.62
N ASN A 327 -28.28 -10.73 -0.06
CA ASN A 327 -29.51 -11.27 0.53
C ASN A 327 -29.65 -12.80 0.34
N GLN A 328 -28.68 -13.45 -0.29
CA GLN A 328 -28.66 -14.90 -0.50
C GLN A 328 -27.49 -15.53 0.26
N PRO A 329 -27.66 -16.76 0.80
CA PRO A 329 -26.57 -17.48 1.45
C PRO A 329 -25.34 -17.62 0.53
N GLY A 330 -24.18 -17.20 1.04
CA GLY A 330 -22.90 -17.27 0.34
C GLY A 330 -22.57 -16.04 -0.52
N ASP A 331 -23.41 -15.01 -0.51
CA ASP A 331 -23.19 -13.77 -1.24
C ASP A 331 -21.93 -13.03 -0.79
N GLY A 332 -21.60 -13.05 0.50
CA GLY A 332 -20.47 -12.32 1.04
C GLY A 332 -19.14 -12.74 0.38
N PRO A 333 -18.75 -14.02 0.48
CA PRO A 333 -17.55 -14.53 -0.21
C PRO A 333 -17.64 -14.43 -1.74
N ARG A 334 -18.83 -14.67 -2.31
CA ARG A 334 -19.03 -14.65 -3.77
C ARG A 334 -18.77 -13.25 -4.35
N TYR A 335 -19.28 -12.21 -3.70
CA TYR A 335 -19.19 -10.81 -4.15
C TYR A 335 -18.23 -9.96 -3.31
N LYS A 336 -17.13 -10.55 -2.82
CA LYS A 336 -16.04 -9.81 -2.16
C LYS A 336 -15.32 -8.83 -3.10
N GLY A 337 -14.44 -7.99 -2.56
CA GLY A 337 -13.75 -6.93 -3.31
C GLY A 337 -12.97 -7.43 -4.53
N ARG A 338 -13.25 -6.86 -5.71
CA ARG A 338 -12.47 -7.12 -6.95
C ARG A 338 -12.20 -5.88 -7.81
N GLY A 339 -11.13 -5.95 -8.58
CA GLY A 339 -10.70 -4.90 -9.50
C GLY A 339 -9.97 -3.74 -8.82
N PHE A 340 -9.66 -2.70 -9.60
CA PHE A 340 -8.85 -1.57 -9.13
C PHE A 340 -9.49 -0.76 -8.01
N VAL A 341 -10.81 -0.62 -8.03
CA VAL A 341 -11.61 0.11 -7.02
C VAL A 341 -12.21 -0.81 -5.94
N GLN A 342 -12.02 -2.13 -6.11
CA GLN A 342 -12.51 -3.16 -5.20
C GLN A 342 -14.04 -3.15 -5.05
N ILE A 343 -14.79 -3.32 -6.15
CA ILE A 343 -16.26 -3.41 -6.06
C ILE A 343 -16.68 -4.58 -5.17
N THR A 344 -17.62 -4.33 -4.27
CA THR A 344 -18.09 -5.29 -3.26
C THR A 344 -19.61 -5.33 -3.24
N GLY A 345 -20.19 -6.53 -3.06
CA GLY A 345 -21.62 -6.74 -2.88
C GLY A 345 -22.40 -7.03 -4.16
N ARG A 346 -23.37 -7.94 -4.08
CA ARG A 346 -24.20 -8.39 -5.20
C ARG A 346 -24.80 -7.22 -5.99
N ARG A 347 -25.23 -6.16 -5.31
CA ARG A 347 -25.79 -4.94 -5.93
C ARG A 347 -24.83 -4.34 -6.94
N ASN A 348 -23.56 -4.14 -6.56
CA ASN A 348 -22.54 -3.57 -7.45
C ASN A 348 -22.20 -4.51 -8.60
N TYR A 349 -22.09 -5.81 -8.34
CA TYR A 349 -21.82 -6.80 -9.41
C TYR A 349 -22.96 -6.88 -10.42
N THR A 350 -24.21 -6.76 -9.98
CA THR A 350 -25.38 -6.74 -10.86
C THR A 350 -25.41 -5.47 -11.71
N ASP A 351 -25.26 -4.29 -11.09
CA ASP A 351 -25.22 -3.01 -11.82
C ASP A 351 -24.10 -2.99 -12.89
N TRP A 352 -22.89 -3.44 -12.54
CA TRP A 352 -21.79 -3.50 -13.51
C TRP A 352 -21.94 -4.60 -14.56
N SER A 353 -22.63 -5.69 -14.23
CA SER A 353 -22.98 -6.73 -15.20
C SER A 353 -23.82 -6.14 -16.33
N ASP A 354 -24.87 -5.39 -15.96
CA ASP A 354 -25.79 -4.76 -16.91
C ASP A 354 -25.10 -3.67 -17.73
N ARG A 355 -24.31 -2.80 -17.09
CA ARG A 355 -23.58 -1.70 -17.77
C ARG A 355 -22.57 -2.18 -18.81
N LEU A 356 -21.94 -3.33 -18.56
CA LEU A 356 -20.87 -3.85 -19.43
C LEU A 356 -21.38 -4.90 -20.41
N GLY A 357 -22.58 -5.47 -20.20
CA GLY A 357 -23.05 -6.65 -20.92
C GLY A 357 -22.17 -7.88 -20.66
N ILE A 358 -21.55 -7.95 -19.48
CA ILE A 358 -20.66 -9.05 -19.06
C ILE A 358 -21.29 -9.66 -17.82
N ASP A 359 -21.54 -10.96 -17.83
CA ASP A 359 -22.13 -11.65 -16.68
C ASP A 359 -21.17 -11.70 -15.48
N LEU A 360 -21.23 -10.67 -14.62
CA LEU A 360 -20.47 -10.58 -13.37
C LEU A 360 -21.23 -11.19 -12.20
N VAL A 361 -22.50 -11.55 -12.37
CA VAL A 361 -23.33 -12.16 -11.32
C VAL A 361 -23.01 -13.64 -11.18
N ASN A 362 -22.89 -14.34 -12.31
CA ASN A 362 -22.51 -15.75 -12.35
C ASN A 362 -20.99 -15.96 -12.35
N PHE A 363 -20.24 -15.01 -12.93
CA PHE A 363 -18.76 -15.05 -13.03
C PHE A 363 -18.12 -13.80 -12.39
N PRO A 364 -18.25 -13.61 -11.06
CA PRO A 364 -17.77 -12.42 -10.37
C PRO A 364 -16.25 -12.23 -10.46
N GLU A 365 -15.47 -13.29 -10.62
CA GLU A 365 -14.01 -13.24 -10.82
C GLU A 365 -13.59 -12.37 -12.02
N LYS A 366 -14.45 -12.22 -13.04
CA LYS A 366 -14.19 -11.34 -14.19
C LYS A 366 -13.99 -9.88 -13.80
N ALA A 367 -14.56 -9.43 -12.68
CA ALA A 367 -14.34 -8.07 -12.17
C ALA A 367 -12.87 -7.81 -11.76
N ALA A 368 -12.09 -8.88 -11.55
CA ALA A 368 -10.64 -8.81 -11.29
C ALA A 368 -9.79 -8.78 -12.57
N GLU A 369 -10.38 -8.95 -13.76
CA GLU A 369 -9.65 -8.82 -15.02
C GLU A 369 -9.27 -7.34 -15.24
N PRO A 370 -7.99 -7.01 -15.54
CA PRO A 370 -7.53 -5.63 -15.60
C PRO A 370 -8.30 -4.71 -16.55
N GLU A 371 -8.76 -5.21 -17.70
CA GLU A 371 -9.51 -4.39 -18.66
C GLU A 371 -10.94 -4.08 -18.16
N ILE A 372 -11.61 -5.06 -17.56
CA ILE A 372 -12.94 -4.90 -16.96
C ILE A 372 -12.83 -3.97 -15.75
N ALA A 373 -11.84 -4.20 -14.90
CA ALA A 373 -11.56 -3.38 -13.73
C ALA A 373 -11.28 -1.90 -14.09
N ALA A 374 -10.58 -1.63 -15.20
CA ALA A 374 -10.35 -0.27 -15.67
C ALA A 374 -11.67 0.42 -16.09
N LYS A 375 -12.55 -0.29 -16.80
CA LYS A 375 -13.90 0.19 -17.16
C LYS A 375 -14.72 0.52 -15.92
N ILE A 376 -14.75 -0.39 -14.95
CA ILE A 376 -15.47 -0.22 -13.68
C ILE A 376 -14.95 1.02 -12.94
N LEU A 377 -13.63 1.12 -12.75
CA LEU A 377 -13.00 2.25 -12.06
C LEU A 377 -13.32 3.59 -12.74
N VAL A 378 -13.00 3.73 -14.03
CA VAL A 378 -13.07 5.02 -14.72
C VAL A 378 -14.52 5.47 -14.91
N ARG A 379 -15.38 4.60 -15.46
CA ARG A 379 -16.78 4.96 -15.72
C ARG A 379 -17.55 5.13 -14.42
N GLY A 380 -17.26 4.32 -13.41
CA GLY A 380 -17.91 4.44 -12.10
C GLY A 380 -17.62 5.77 -11.43
N MET A 381 -16.37 6.23 -11.48
CA MET A 381 -15.99 7.53 -10.94
C MET A 381 -16.53 8.70 -11.78
N ARG A 382 -16.58 8.55 -13.12
CA ARG A 382 -17.12 9.56 -14.03
C ARG A 382 -18.63 9.74 -13.86
N ASP A 383 -19.36 8.64 -13.74
CA ASP A 383 -20.84 8.62 -13.74
C ASP A 383 -21.42 8.62 -12.32
N GLY A 384 -20.58 8.42 -11.30
CA GLY A 384 -20.96 8.39 -9.90
C GLY A 384 -21.76 7.16 -9.48
N THR A 385 -21.52 6.02 -10.10
CA THR A 385 -22.35 4.81 -9.91
C THR A 385 -22.19 4.17 -8.54
N PHE A 386 -21.12 4.48 -7.80
CA PHE A 386 -20.84 3.87 -6.51
C PHE A 386 -21.62 4.49 -5.35
N THR A 387 -21.76 5.82 -5.35
CA THR A 387 -22.33 6.59 -4.23
C THR A 387 -23.28 7.71 -4.67
N GLY A 388 -23.43 7.94 -5.97
CA GLY A 388 -24.11 9.10 -6.55
C GLY A 388 -23.19 10.30 -6.81
N HIS A 389 -21.99 10.32 -6.23
CA HIS A 389 -21.01 11.39 -6.40
C HIS A 389 -20.08 11.12 -7.57
N ARG A 390 -19.74 12.15 -8.35
CA ARG A 390 -18.93 12.00 -9.59
C ARG A 390 -17.76 12.97 -9.68
N LEU A 391 -16.77 12.61 -10.51
CA LEU A 391 -15.54 13.38 -10.71
C LEU A 391 -15.78 14.88 -10.98
N GLY A 392 -16.72 15.20 -11.87
CA GLY A 392 -17.03 16.58 -12.27
C GLY A 392 -17.60 17.47 -11.15
N GLU A 393 -18.06 16.91 -10.04
CA GLU A 393 -18.55 17.68 -8.89
C GLU A 393 -17.40 18.25 -8.04
N TYR A 394 -16.25 17.59 -8.07
CA TYR A 394 -15.10 17.93 -7.22
C TYR A 394 -13.90 18.46 -8.00
N ILE A 395 -13.78 18.07 -9.27
CA ILE A 395 -12.58 18.30 -10.06
C ILE A 395 -13.01 18.71 -11.47
N TRP A 396 -12.75 19.98 -11.81
CA TRP A 396 -13.01 20.52 -13.14
C TRP A 396 -12.18 21.79 -13.36
N GLY A 397 -11.55 21.89 -14.54
CA GLY A 397 -10.82 23.10 -14.92
C GLY A 397 -9.74 23.42 -13.89
N TYR A 398 -9.83 24.59 -13.24
CA TYR A 398 -8.88 25.00 -12.20
C TYR A 398 -9.24 24.52 -10.78
N TRP A 399 -10.47 24.06 -10.55
CA TRP A 399 -10.95 23.60 -9.25
C TRP A 399 -10.61 22.12 -9.05
N ARG A 400 -9.96 21.79 -7.93
CA ARG A 400 -9.61 20.41 -7.57
C ARG A 400 -9.75 20.19 -6.06
N ASP A 401 -10.86 19.56 -5.67
CA ASP A 401 -11.09 19.12 -4.31
C ASP A 401 -10.85 17.61 -4.16
N PHE A 402 -9.57 17.22 -4.19
CA PHE A 402 -9.20 15.81 -4.08
C PHE A 402 -9.57 15.19 -2.72
N TYR A 403 -9.73 16.00 -1.67
CA TYR A 403 -10.13 15.50 -0.36
C TYR A 403 -11.58 15.02 -0.40
N TYR A 404 -12.51 15.89 -0.80
CA TYR A 404 -13.94 15.54 -0.83
C TYR A 404 -14.31 14.64 -2.02
N ALA A 405 -13.48 14.59 -3.07
CA ALA A 405 -13.61 13.60 -4.15
C ALA A 405 -13.62 12.15 -3.66
N ARG A 406 -13.18 11.86 -2.42
CA ARG A 406 -13.31 10.52 -1.82
C ARG A 406 -14.75 10.02 -1.82
N ARG A 407 -15.72 10.94 -1.70
CA ARG A 407 -17.16 10.66 -1.75
C ARG A 407 -17.60 9.90 -2.99
N ILE A 408 -16.86 9.99 -4.10
CA ILE A 408 -17.13 9.25 -5.34
C ILE A 408 -17.07 7.73 -5.11
N VAL A 409 -16.16 7.26 -4.27
CA VAL A 409 -15.90 5.82 -4.07
C VAL A 409 -16.53 5.32 -2.77
N ASN A 410 -16.42 6.10 -1.69
CA ASN A 410 -16.94 5.77 -0.37
C ASN A 410 -17.07 7.04 0.50
N GLY A 411 -17.38 6.93 1.80
CA GLY A 411 -17.28 8.06 2.75
C GLY A 411 -15.88 8.67 2.82
N LEU A 412 -15.63 9.65 3.69
CA LEU A 412 -14.35 10.40 3.75
C LEU A 412 -13.16 9.61 4.35
N ASP A 413 -13.26 8.28 4.38
CA ASP A 413 -12.19 7.43 4.89
C ASP A 413 -10.91 7.62 4.05
N ARG A 414 -9.78 7.87 4.74
CA ARG A 414 -8.46 8.05 4.11
C ARG A 414 -8.37 9.19 3.08
N ALA A 415 -9.34 10.10 3.03
CA ALA A 415 -9.39 11.22 2.08
C ALA A 415 -8.05 11.98 1.97
N ALA A 416 -7.47 12.43 3.09
CA ALA A 416 -6.19 13.15 3.12
C ALA A 416 -5.01 12.36 2.52
N TRP A 417 -5.01 11.02 2.68
CA TRP A 417 -3.95 10.18 2.11
C TRP A 417 -4.10 10.03 0.60
N ILE A 418 -5.33 9.81 0.12
CA ILE A 418 -5.61 9.71 -1.32
C ILE A 418 -5.39 11.06 -2.00
N GLU A 419 -5.76 12.16 -1.35
CA GLU A 419 -5.46 13.52 -1.81
C GLU A 419 -3.95 13.72 -2.02
N ALA A 420 -3.11 13.29 -1.07
CA ALA A 420 -1.67 13.42 -1.21
C ALA A 420 -1.12 12.64 -2.43
N ILE A 421 -1.64 11.43 -2.68
CA ILE A 421 -1.29 10.63 -3.87
C ILE A 421 -1.79 11.33 -5.15
N ALA A 422 -3.03 11.83 -5.16
CA ALA A 422 -3.60 12.54 -6.31
C ALA A 422 -2.79 13.80 -6.66
N LYS A 423 -2.40 14.59 -5.65
CA LYS A 423 -1.50 15.74 -5.84
C LYS A 423 -0.14 15.33 -6.43
N ALA A 424 0.39 14.16 -6.07
CA ALA A 424 1.63 13.65 -6.64
C ALA A 424 1.48 13.28 -8.12
N TYR A 425 0.41 12.55 -8.48
CA TYR A 425 0.13 12.23 -9.89
C TYR A 425 -0.15 13.48 -10.73
N TYR A 426 -0.91 14.43 -10.20
CA TYR A 426 -1.25 15.66 -10.92
C TYR A 426 -0.03 16.50 -11.29
N LYS A 427 1.05 16.46 -10.51
CA LYS A 427 2.30 17.18 -10.82
C LYS A 427 3.07 16.59 -12.02
N VAL A 428 2.85 15.31 -12.33
CA VAL A 428 3.61 14.58 -13.35
C VAL A 428 2.84 14.30 -14.64
N LEU A 429 1.51 14.41 -14.57
CA LEU A 429 0.61 14.50 -15.71
C LEU A 429 0.75 15.88 -16.38
#